data_AF-A0A9P8F440-F1
#
_entry.id   AF-A0A9P8F440-F1
#
_cell.length_a   1.000
_cell.length_b   1.000
_cell.length_c   1.000
_cell.angle_alpha   90.00
_cell.angle_beta   90.00
_cell.angle_gamma   90.00
#
_symmetry.space_group_name_H-M   'P 1'
#
loop_
_entity.id
_entity.type
_entity.pdbx_description
1 polymer ?
#
loop_
_entity_poly.entity_id
_entity_poly.type
_entity_poly.pdbx_seq_one_letter_code
_entity_poly.pdbx_strand_id
1 'polypeptide(L)'
;MAAAAVSPKPQQEQHQTPKKSPTEPNVLNVVLGNIQIKPWYPSFYPEDLVGRKAERLYVCECCFRYSKELMPYLAHRRVCPLRDLPPPGTLIYQTADQSIYEIDGEEHKLYSQNLSLFAKLFLDTKSVFYDVTTFRYYLLVLTDAQTAERQVVGFFSKEKMSWDNNNVACILVFPPWQKRGLGQLLMGVSYELSRREGRLGGPEKPLSSLGRKAYLAY
;
A
#
# COMPACT_ATOMS: atom_id res chain seq x y z
N MET A 1 -38.85 5.83 60.41
CA MET A 1 -37.87 6.66 59.70
C MET A 1 -36.68 5.77 59.34
N ALA A 2 -36.61 5.34 58.09
CA ALA A 2 -35.56 4.46 57.58
C ALA A 2 -34.56 5.32 56.78
N ALA A 3 -33.30 5.34 57.21
CA ALA A 3 -32.20 5.94 56.46
C ALA A 3 -31.39 4.81 55.82
N ALA A 4 -31.46 4.71 54.49
CA ALA A 4 -30.66 3.79 53.70
C ALA A 4 -29.25 4.37 53.50
N ALA A 5 -28.22 3.64 53.93
CA ALA A 5 -26.82 3.99 53.72
C ALA A 5 -26.40 3.65 52.28
N VAL A 6 -25.91 4.66 51.57
CA VAL A 6 -25.45 4.58 50.17
C VAL A 6 -24.03 3.99 50.13
N SER A 7 -23.84 2.91 49.37
CA SER A 7 -22.52 2.32 49.09
C SER A 7 -21.79 3.08 47.98
N PRO A 8 -20.45 3.25 48.03
CA PRO A 8 -19.70 3.95 46.99
C PRO A 8 -19.50 3.08 45.74
N LYS A 9 -19.72 3.66 44.56
CA LYS A 9 -19.49 3.02 43.26
C LYS A 9 -17.99 2.94 42.94
N PRO A 10 -17.47 1.85 42.33
CA PRO A 10 -16.08 1.78 41.90
C PRO A 10 -15.83 2.72 40.73
N GLN A 11 -14.75 3.52 40.82
CA GLN A 11 -14.25 4.34 39.72
C GLN A 11 -13.68 3.41 38.64
N GLN A 12 -14.21 3.52 37.42
CA GLN A 12 -13.66 2.83 36.25
C GLN A 12 -12.33 3.49 35.86
N GLU A 13 -11.22 2.82 36.13
CA GLU A 13 -9.92 3.14 35.55
C GLU A 13 -10.01 3.04 34.03
N GLN A 14 -9.83 4.18 33.36
CA GLN A 14 -9.67 4.23 31.91
C GLN A 14 -8.39 3.48 31.55
N HIS A 15 -8.56 2.26 31.03
CA HIS A 15 -7.48 1.47 30.44
C HIS A 15 -6.98 2.21 29.19
N GLN A 16 -5.98 3.08 29.37
CA GLN A 16 -5.23 3.65 28.26
C GLN A 16 -4.49 2.50 27.58
N THR A 17 -4.93 2.18 26.37
CA THR A 17 -4.20 1.25 25.50
C THR A 17 -2.77 1.77 25.35
N PRO A 18 -1.74 0.94 25.60
CA PRO A 18 -0.36 1.39 25.48
C PRO A 18 -0.11 1.78 24.04
N LYS A 19 0.27 3.05 23.82
CA LYS A 19 0.79 3.53 22.53
C LYS A 19 2.01 2.68 22.19
N LYS A 20 1.86 1.69 21.30
CA LYS A 20 3.00 0.97 20.73
C LYS A 20 3.97 2.01 20.18
N SER A 21 5.19 2.02 20.68
CA SER A 21 6.28 2.79 20.07
C SER A 21 6.40 2.37 18.61
N PRO A 22 6.56 3.31 17.66
CA PRO A 22 6.74 2.95 16.27
C PRO A 22 7.98 2.05 16.18
N THR A 23 7.78 0.82 15.72
CA THR A 23 8.88 -0.12 15.52
C THR A 23 9.86 0.50 14.53
N GLU A 24 11.15 0.53 14.88
CA GLU A 24 12.17 1.17 14.04
C GLU A 24 12.20 0.53 12.64
N PRO A 25 12.28 1.32 11.56
CA PRO A 25 12.42 0.76 10.21
C PRO A 25 13.67 -0.10 10.07
N ASN A 26 13.53 -1.30 9.50
CA ASN A 26 14.66 -2.17 9.19
C ASN A 26 15.37 -1.80 7.88
N VAL A 27 14.71 -1.05 7.01
CA VAL A 27 15.30 -0.40 5.82
C VAL A 27 15.38 1.09 6.10
N LEU A 28 16.59 1.67 6.07
CA LEU A 28 16.78 3.09 6.38
C LEU A 28 16.49 4.01 5.18
N ASN A 29 16.80 3.54 3.98
CA ASN A 29 16.53 4.25 2.72
C ASN A 29 16.07 3.27 1.65
N VAL A 30 15.03 3.61 0.90
CA VAL A 30 14.65 2.87 -0.30
C VAL A 30 14.83 3.77 -1.53
N VAL A 31 15.38 3.22 -2.60
CA VAL A 31 15.57 3.91 -3.88
C VAL A 31 14.62 3.27 -4.88
N LEU A 32 13.62 4.01 -5.33
CA LEU A 32 12.69 3.61 -6.39
C LEU A 32 13.10 4.33 -7.67
N GLY A 33 13.70 3.61 -8.62
CA GLY A 33 14.31 4.23 -9.81
C GLY A 33 15.44 5.19 -9.44
N ASN A 34 15.20 6.49 -9.64
CA ASN A 34 16.11 7.59 -9.27
C ASN A 34 15.68 8.35 -8.01
N ILE A 35 14.60 7.93 -7.32
CA ILE A 35 14.04 8.65 -6.18
C ILE A 35 14.40 7.93 -4.88
N GLN A 36 15.06 8.63 -3.97
CA GLN A 36 15.30 8.14 -2.61
C GLN A 36 14.15 8.53 -1.68
N ILE A 37 13.63 7.55 -0.93
CA ILE A 37 12.49 7.69 -0.03
C ILE A 37 12.89 7.12 1.33
N LYS A 38 12.55 7.81 2.41
CA LYS A 38 12.74 7.31 3.78
C LYS A 38 11.54 6.45 4.20
N PRO A 39 11.72 5.14 4.49
CA PRO A 39 10.67 4.29 5.03
C PRO A 39 10.14 4.78 6.38
N TRP A 40 8.87 4.47 6.66
CA TRP A 40 8.18 4.85 7.89
C TRP A 40 8.07 3.69 8.87
N TYR A 41 7.96 2.47 8.34
CA TYR A 41 7.71 1.25 9.09
C TYR A 41 8.66 0.15 8.62
N PRO A 42 8.88 -0.89 9.44
CA PRO A 42 9.60 -2.08 8.99
C PRO A 42 8.79 -2.84 7.94
N SER A 43 9.51 -3.49 7.02
CA SER A 43 8.97 -4.41 6.02
C SER A 43 9.73 -5.74 6.06
N PHE A 44 9.04 -6.83 5.75
CA PHE A 44 9.54 -8.19 5.97
C PHE A 44 10.21 -8.78 4.72
N TYR A 45 11.15 -8.06 4.14
CA TYR A 45 11.97 -8.61 3.05
C TYR A 45 12.74 -9.84 3.53
N PRO A 46 12.97 -10.86 2.67
CA PRO A 46 13.70 -12.07 3.06
C PRO A 46 15.09 -11.74 3.61
N GLU A 47 15.40 -12.24 4.83
CA GLU A 47 16.65 -11.93 5.53
C GLU A 47 17.89 -12.44 4.80
N ASP A 48 17.77 -13.54 4.06
CA ASP A 48 18.83 -14.09 3.21
C ASP A 48 19.21 -13.18 2.04
N LEU A 49 18.28 -12.33 1.58
CA LEU A 49 18.49 -11.42 0.44
C LEU A 49 18.84 -9.99 0.87
N VAL A 50 18.21 -9.49 1.93
CA VAL A 50 18.33 -8.07 2.36
C VAL A 50 19.09 -7.94 3.69
N GLY A 51 19.13 -9.01 4.48
CA GLY A 51 19.59 -8.99 5.87
C GLY A 51 18.55 -8.39 6.82
N ARG A 52 18.81 -8.52 8.12
CA ARG A 52 17.94 -8.00 9.19
C ARG A 52 17.79 -6.48 9.17
N LYS A 53 18.85 -5.77 8.78
CA LYS A 53 18.88 -4.31 8.64
C LYS A 53 19.61 -3.95 7.35
N ALA A 54 19.05 -3.01 6.60
CA ALA A 54 19.62 -2.50 5.36
C ALA A 54 19.68 -0.97 5.38
N GLU A 55 20.87 -0.41 5.14
CA GLU A 55 21.04 1.04 5.02
C GLU A 55 20.33 1.59 3.78
N ARG A 56 20.36 0.80 2.70
CA ARG A 56 19.74 1.14 1.42
C ARG A 56 19.20 -0.11 0.74
N LEU A 57 18.01 0.01 0.17
CA LEU A 57 17.37 -1.00 -0.68
C LEU A 57 17.03 -0.36 -2.02
N TYR A 58 17.46 -0.99 -3.12
CA TYR A 58 17.12 -0.55 -4.48
C TYR A 58 15.92 -1.34 -4.98
N VAL A 59 14.95 -0.66 -5.59
CA VAL A 59 13.69 -1.22 -6.05
C VAL A 59 13.45 -0.77 -7.48
N CYS A 60 13.16 -1.71 -8.38
CA CYS A 60 12.80 -1.42 -9.76
C CYS A 60 11.44 -0.72 -9.81
N GLU A 61 11.41 0.43 -10.47
CA GLU A 61 10.24 1.26 -10.70
C GLU A 61 9.14 0.59 -11.56
N CYS A 62 9.52 -0.40 -12.38
CA CYS A 62 8.60 -1.12 -13.26
C CYS A 62 8.02 -2.38 -12.62
N CYS A 63 8.84 -3.22 -11.98
CA CYS A 63 8.44 -4.56 -11.53
C CYS A 63 8.54 -4.77 -10.00
N PHE A 64 8.96 -3.75 -9.26
CA PHE A 64 9.20 -3.78 -7.81
C PHE A 64 10.25 -4.80 -7.33
N ARG A 65 10.97 -5.48 -8.23
CA ARG A 65 12.10 -6.34 -7.84
C ARG A 65 13.12 -5.50 -7.08
N TYR A 66 13.61 -6.06 -5.99
CA TYR A 66 14.50 -5.38 -5.06
C TYR A 66 15.89 -6.00 -5.03
N SER A 67 16.87 -5.21 -4.61
CA SER A 67 18.22 -5.66 -4.29
C SER A 67 18.85 -4.77 -3.24
N LYS A 68 19.65 -5.35 -2.35
CA LYS A 68 20.49 -4.60 -1.40
C LYS A 68 21.72 -3.99 -2.08
N GLU A 69 22.16 -4.59 -3.18
CA GLU A 69 23.39 -4.24 -3.88
C GLU A 69 23.09 -3.43 -5.15
N LEU A 70 23.94 -2.43 -5.41
CA LEU A 70 23.76 -1.53 -6.56
C LEU A 70 23.98 -2.24 -7.90
N MET A 71 25.02 -3.08 -8.01
CA MET A 71 25.39 -3.70 -9.28
C MET A 71 24.32 -4.69 -9.80
N PRO A 72 23.79 -5.63 -8.98
CA PRO A 72 22.68 -6.48 -9.41
C PRO A 72 21.42 -5.70 -9.78
N TYR A 73 21.13 -4.61 -9.06
CA TYR A 73 20.00 -3.73 -9.40
C TYR A 73 20.18 -3.06 -10.77
N LEU A 74 21.34 -2.46 -11.05
CA LEU A 74 21.62 -1.83 -12.34
C LEU A 74 21.59 -2.85 -13.49
N ALA A 75 22.11 -4.05 -13.26
CA ALA A 75 22.01 -5.14 -14.23
C ALA A 75 20.54 -5.49 -14.51
N HIS A 76 19.71 -5.63 -13.48
CA HIS A 76 18.29 -5.91 -13.63
C HIS A 76 17.54 -4.82 -14.41
N ARG A 77 17.75 -3.52 -14.12
CA ARG A 77 17.07 -2.43 -14.84
C ARG A 77 17.27 -2.51 -16.36
N ARG A 78 18.43 -2.96 -16.82
CA ARG A 78 18.76 -3.09 -18.25
C ARG A 78 18.02 -4.25 -18.93
N VAL A 79 17.62 -5.26 -18.18
CA VAL A 79 16.97 -6.48 -18.70
C VAL A 79 15.59 -6.71 -18.08
N CYS A 80 15.02 -5.68 -17.45
CA CYS A 80 13.72 -5.79 -16.80
C CYS A 80 12.66 -6.05 -17.88
N PRO A 81 11.88 -7.15 -17.78
CA PRO A 81 10.86 -7.48 -18.79
C PRO A 81 9.78 -6.41 -18.92
N LEU A 82 9.57 -5.62 -17.86
CA LEU A 82 8.55 -4.57 -17.80
C LEU A 82 9.12 -3.17 -18.06
N ARG A 83 10.38 -3.02 -18.51
CA ARG A 83 10.99 -1.70 -18.70
C ARG A 83 10.20 -0.84 -19.70
N ASP A 84 9.85 -1.44 -20.83
CA ASP A 84 9.23 -0.75 -21.97
C ASP A 84 7.74 -1.10 -22.10
N LEU A 85 7.18 -1.80 -21.10
CA LEU A 85 5.79 -2.28 -21.06
C LEU A 85 5.02 -1.58 -19.94
N PRO A 86 3.68 -1.47 -20.06
CA PRO A 86 2.86 -1.07 -18.91
C PRO A 86 2.97 -2.09 -17.77
N PRO A 87 2.52 -1.74 -16.55
CA PRO A 87 2.35 -2.73 -15.49
C PRO A 87 1.51 -3.92 -15.97
N PRO A 88 1.74 -5.12 -15.40
CA PRO A 88 0.95 -6.29 -15.77
C PRO A 88 -0.54 -6.07 -15.43
N GLY A 89 -1.40 -6.93 -15.97
CA GLY A 89 -2.83 -6.90 -15.72
C GLY A 89 -3.63 -6.11 -16.76
N THR A 90 -4.85 -5.77 -16.38
CA THR A 90 -5.87 -5.21 -17.27
C THR A 90 -6.03 -3.72 -17.02
N LEU A 91 -5.93 -2.91 -18.07
CA LEU A 91 -6.27 -1.49 -18.00
C LEU A 91 -7.80 -1.32 -17.82
N ILE A 92 -8.24 -0.70 -16.72
CA ILE A 92 -9.67 -0.51 -16.41
C ILE A 92 -10.13 0.96 -16.44
N TYR A 93 -9.19 1.90 -16.44
CA TYR A 93 -9.45 3.33 -16.50
C TYR A 93 -8.26 4.06 -17.11
N GLN A 94 -8.52 5.05 -17.96
CA GLN A 94 -7.47 5.88 -18.57
C GLN A 94 -7.97 7.30 -18.84
N THR A 95 -7.11 8.28 -18.54
CA THR A 95 -7.17 9.68 -18.99
C THR A 95 -5.90 9.99 -19.80
N ALA A 96 -5.66 11.28 -20.07
CA ALA A 96 -4.45 11.71 -20.79
C ALA A 96 -3.15 11.43 -20.01
N ASP A 97 -3.17 11.56 -18.68
CA ASP A 97 -1.98 11.53 -17.82
C ASP A 97 -2.05 10.43 -16.74
N GLN A 98 -3.20 9.78 -16.55
CA GLN A 98 -3.45 8.82 -15.48
C GLN A 98 -4.09 7.54 -16.03
N SER A 99 -3.74 6.40 -15.44
CA SER A 99 -4.38 5.12 -15.75
C SER A 99 -4.47 4.22 -14.52
N ILE A 100 -5.48 3.35 -14.49
CA ILE A 100 -5.64 2.31 -13.47
C ILE A 100 -5.54 0.93 -14.11
N TYR A 101 -4.64 0.10 -13.58
CA TYR A 101 -4.48 -1.29 -13.96
C TYR A 101 -4.97 -2.21 -12.84
N GLU A 102 -5.86 -3.14 -13.16
CA GLU A 102 -6.26 -4.24 -12.29
C GLU A 102 -5.29 -5.42 -12.46
N ILE A 103 -4.73 -5.89 -11.35
CA ILE A 103 -3.83 -7.03 -11.28
C ILE A 103 -4.44 -8.08 -10.38
N ASP A 104 -4.55 -9.30 -10.89
CA ASP A 104 -4.84 -10.46 -10.07
C ASP A 104 -3.56 -10.95 -9.37
N GLY A 105 -3.59 -11.01 -8.03
CA GLY A 105 -2.44 -11.45 -7.24
C GLY A 105 -2.08 -12.93 -7.42
N GLU A 106 -3.00 -13.78 -7.87
CA GLU A 106 -2.75 -15.17 -8.20
C GLU A 106 -2.05 -15.33 -9.56
N GLU A 107 -2.41 -14.52 -10.55
CA GLU A 107 -1.79 -14.54 -11.87
C GLU A 107 -0.40 -13.88 -11.85
N HIS A 108 -0.24 -12.81 -11.08
CA HIS A 108 0.99 -12.02 -11.01
C HIS A 108 1.64 -12.04 -9.62
N LYS A 109 1.80 -13.24 -9.03
CA LYS A 109 2.28 -13.46 -7.64
C LYS A 109 3.52 -12.66 -7.28
N LEU A 110 4.61 -12.82 -8.03
CA LEU A 110 5.88 -12.19 -7.70
C LEU A 110 5.80 -10.65 -7.71
N TYR A 111 5.09 -10.10 -8.70
CA TYR A 111 4.89 -8.65 -8.79
C TYR A 111 4.11 -8.14 -7.57
N SER A 112 3.00 -8.80 -7.24
CA SER A 112 2.12 -8.43 -6.12
C SER A 112 2.78 -8.59 -4.76
N GLN A 113 3.63 -9.60 -4.58
CA GLN A 113 4.46 -9.78 -3.38
C GLN A 113 5.48 -8.65 -3.24
N ASN A 114 6.22 -8.36 -4.30
CA ASN A 114 7.21 -7.27 -4.32
C ASN A 114 6.56 -5.91 -4.03
N LEU A 115 5.43 -5.62 -4.67
CA LEU A 115 4.64 -4.41 -4.41
C LEU A 115 4.16 -4.36 -2.97
N SER A 116 3.70 -5.49 -2.41
CA SER A 116 3.24 -5.56 -1.03
C SER A 116 4.36 -5.32 -0.01
N LEU A 117 5.55 -5.88 -0.24
CA LEU A 117 6.75 -5.63 0.56
C LEU A 117 7.18 -4.16 0.47
N PHE A 118 7.13 -3.57 -0.72
CA PHE A 118 7.40 -2.15 -0.90
C PHE A 118 6.38 -1.27 -0.16
N ALA A 119 5.09 -1.58 -0.30
CA ALA A 119 4.01 -0.85 0.37
C ALA A 119 4.11 -0.91 1.90
N LYS A 120 4.54 -2.06 2.44
CA LYS A 120 4.70 -2.26 3.89
C LYS A 120 5.71 -1.29 4.52
N LEU A 121 6.67 -0.78 3.75
CA LEU A 121 7.59 0.29 4.21
C LEU A 121 6.86 1.58 4.62
N PHE A 122 5.63 1.77 4.13
CA PHE A 122 4.82 2.98 4.31
C PHE A 122 3.43 2.70 4.92
N LEU A 123 3.13 1.44 5.23
CA LEU A 123 1.89 1.01 5.87
C LEU A 123 2.20 0.27 7.17
N ASP A 124 1.66 0.77 8.28
CA ASP A 124 1.85 0.19 9.61
C ASP A 124 1.17 -1.18 9.72
N THR A 125 -0.12 -1.21 9.39
CA THR A 125 -1.04 -2.32 9.67
C THR A 125 -1.18 -3.34 8.54
N LYS A 126 -0.36 -3.27 7.48
CA LYS A 126 -0.41 -4.28 6.42
C LYS A 126 0.13 -5.61 6.94
N SER A 127 -0.76 -6.58 7.12
CA SER A 127 -0.47 -7.91 7.66
C SER A 127 -0.17 -8.94 6.57
N VAL A 128 -0.76 -8.78 5.38
CA VAL A 128 -0.60 -9.72 4.27
C VAL A 128 0.32 -9.13 3.20
N PHE A 129 1.46 -9.80 2.97
CA PHE A 129 2.43 -9.42 1.95
C PHE A 129 3.01 -10.59 1.14
N TYR A 130 2.88 -11.83 1.62
CA TYR A 130 3.29 -13.03 0.89
C TYR A 130 2.12 -13.80 0.27
N ASP A 131 1.01 -13.95 0.99
CA ASP A 131 -0.21 -14.58 0.44
C ASP A 131 -1.06 -13.56 -0.31
N VAL A 132 -0.64 -13.26 -1.52
CA VAL A 132 -1.27 -12.25 -2.39
C VAL A 132 -2.39 -12.84 -3.25
N THR A 133 -2.58 -14.15 -3.23
CA THR A 133 -3.44 -14.90 -4.17
C THR A 133 -4.92 -14.57 -4.05
N THR A 134 -5.35 -14.17 -2.85
CA THR A 134 -6.72 -13.81 -2.52
C THR A 134 -7.03 -12.33 -2.77
N PHE A 135 -6.10 -11.56 -3.35
CA PHE A 135 -6.24 -10.12 -3.56
C PHE A 135 -6.21 -9.72 -5.04
N ARG A 136 -6.96 -8.69 -5.36
CA ARG A 136 -6.77 -7.85 -6.56
C ARG A 136 -6.07 -6.56 -6.16
N TYR A 137 -5.22 -6.05 -7.04
CA TYR A 137 -4.48 -4.80 -6.88
C TYR A 137 -4.88 -3.84 -7.99
N TYR A 138 -5.14 -2.59 -7.66
CA TYR A 138 -5.53 -1.55 -8.59
C TYR A 138 -4.46 -0.47 -8.58
N LEU A 139 -3.56 -0.52 -9.56
CA LEU A 139 -2.40 0.35 -9.63
C LEU A 139 -2.76 1.67 -10.30
N LEU A 140 -2.38 2.77 -9.67
CA LEU A 140 -2.40 4.09 -10.30
C LEU A 140 -1.05 4.37 -10.96
N VAL A 141 -1.12 4.66 -12.25
CA VAL A 141 0.03 4.94 -13.11
C VAL A 141 -0.09 6.35 -13.65
N LEU A 142 0.94 7.16 -13.46
CA LEU A 142 1.09 8.44 -14.16
C LEU A 142 1.88 8.22 -15.45
N THR A 143 1.45 8.88 -16.51
CA THR A 143 2.18 8.92 -17.78
C THR A 143 2.67 10.34 -18.03
N ASP A 144 3.98 10.49 -18.23
CA ASP A 144 4.55 11.78 -18.62
C ASP A 144 4.16 12.10 -20.06
N ALA A 145 3.57 13.28 -20.27
CA ALA A 145 3.04 13.68 -21.58
C ALA A 145 4.14 13.95 -22.62
N GLN A 146 5.37 14.24 -22.20
CA GLN A 146 6.49 14.57 -23.08
C GLN A 146 7.34 13.33 -23.39
N THR A 147 7.66 12.54 -22.36
CA THR A 147 8.56 11.38 -22.50
C THR A 147 7.82 10.07 -22.74
N ALA A 148 6.49 10.05 -22.54
CA ALA A 148 5.65 8.85 -22.51
C ALA A 148 6.07 7.83 -21.44
N GLU A 149 6.94 8.22 -20.49
CA GLU A 149 7.35 7.37 -19.38
C GLU A 149 6.18 7.12 -18.43
N ARG A 150 6.07 5.88 -17.95
CA ARG A 150 5.01 5.44 -17.04
C ARG A 150 5.58 5.15 -15.67
N GLN A 151 4.92 5.64 -14.63
CA GLN A 151 5.33 5.42 -13.25
C GLN A 151 4.14 4.97 -12.42
N VAL A 152 4.26 3.81 -11.76
CA VAL A 152 3.32 3.42 -10.70
C VAL A 152 3.54 4.34 -9.50
N VAL A 153 2.50 5.06 -9.07
CA VAL A 153 2.59 6.07 -8.00
C VAL A 153 1.77 5.72 -6.77
N GLY A 154 0.96 4.67 -6.84
CA GLY A 154 0.13 4.22 -5.76
C GLY A 154 -0.75 3.06 -6.18
N PHE A 155 -1.49 2.51 -5.23
CA PHE A 155 -2.46 1.47 -5.48
C PHE A 155 -3.48 1.39 -4.34
N PHE A 156 -4.56 0.65 -4.57
CA PHE A 156 -5.26 -0.02 -3.48
C PHE A 156 -5.37 -1.52 -3.77
N SER A 157 -5.49 -2.34 -2.72
CA SER A 157 -5.79 -3.77 -2.83
C SER A 157 -7.19 -4.04 -2.30
N LYS A 158 -7.83 -5.08 -2.84
CA LYS A 158 -9.16 -5.55 -2.46
C LYS A 158 -9.16 -7.06 -2.39
N GLU A 159 -9.75 -7.63 -1.35
CA GLU A 159 -9.95 -9.08 -1.27
C GLU A 159 -10.91 -9.54 -2.37
N LYS A 160 -10.60 -10.67 -3.02
CA LYS A 160 -11.50 -11.30 -3.99
C LYS A 160 -12.83 -11.71 -3.34
N MET A 161 -12.76 -12.17 -2.09
CA MET A 161 -13.90 -12.53 -1.25
C MET A 161 -13.74 -11.87 0.12
N SER A 162 -14.44 -10.76 0.33
CA SER A 162 -14.44 -10.07 1.64
C SER A 162 -15.71 -10.40 2.41
N TRP A 163 -15.55 -11.02 3.60
CA TRP A 163 -16.67 -11.35 4.48
C TRP A 163 -17.32 -10.11 5.10
N ASP A 164 -16.51 -9.09 5.38
CA ASP A 164 -16.94 -7.82 5.98
C ASP A 164 -17.39 -6.79 4.93
N ASN A 165 -17.51 -7.18 3.65
CA ASN A 165 -17.80 -6.28 2.52
C ASN A 165 -16.83 -5.08 2.41
N ASN A 166 -15.56 -5.27 2.77
CA ASN A 166 -14.55 -4.23 2.57
C ASN A 166 -14.27 -4.07 1.07
N ASN A 167 -14.35 -2.83 0.57
CA ASN A 167 -14.00 -2.53 -0.82
C ASN A 167 -12.53 -2.15 -1.02
N VAL A 168 -11.83 -1.90 0.08
CA VAL A 168 -10.40 -1.59 0.14
C VAL A 168 -9.82 -2.30 1.35
N ALA A 169 -8.77 -3.10 1.15
CA ALA A 169 -7.97 -3.70 2.20
C ALA A 169 -6.77 -2.82 2.57
N CYS A 170 -6.02 -2.36 1.55
CA CYS A 170 -4.94 -1.39 1.72
C CYS A 170 -5.04 -0.33 0.64
N ILE A 171 -4.72 0.91 0.97
CA ILE A 171 -4.62 2.01 0.00
C ILE A 171 -3.38 2.84 0.31
N LEU A 172 -2.59 3.13 -0.72
CA LEU A 172 -1.35 3.87 -0.59
C LEU A 172 -1.08 4.68 -1.86
N VAL A 173 -0.88 5.98 -1.70
CA VAL A 173 -0.12 6.78 -2.65
C VAL A 173 1.31 6.85 -2.14
N PHE A 174 2.29 6.49 -2.98
CA PHE A 174 3.69 6.47 -2.60
C PHE A 174 4.15 7.88 -2.17
N PRO A 175 5.04 7.98 -1.16
CA PRO A 175 5.32 9.27 -0.52
C PRO A 175 5.66 10.45 -1.46
N PRO A 176 6.45 10.29 -2.55
CA PRO A 176 6.79 11.40 -3.44
C PRO A 176 5.60 12.03 -4.18
N TRP A 177 4.49 11.30 -4.32
CA TRP A 177 3.30 11.71 -5.08
C TRP A 177 2.08 12.01 -4.19
N GLN A 178 2.24 12.01 -2.88
CA GLN A 178 1.15 12.36 -1.96
C GLN A 178 0.74 13.84 -2.08
N LYS A 179 -0.46 14.17 -1.56
CA LYS A 179 -1.05 15.53 -1.54
C LYS A 179 -1.32 16.14 -2.93
N ARG A 180 -1.50 15.30 -3.96
CA ARG A 180 -1.84 15.71 -5.33
C ARG A 180 -3.24 15.25 -5.78
N GLY A 181 -4.15 14.98 -4.85
CA GLY A 181 -5.50 14.45 -5.15
C GLY A 181 -5.55 12.97 -5.55
N LEU A 182 -4.41 12.31 -5.81
CA LEU A 182 -4.35 10.91 -6.26
C LEU A 182 -5.01 9.90 -5.31
N GLY A 183 -5.03 10.19 -4.00
CA GLY A 183 -5.72 9.34 -3.03
C GLY A 183 -7.24 9.37 -3.20
N GLN A 184 -7.81 10.53 -3.55
CA GLN A 184 -9.24 10.69 -3.85
C GLN A 184 -9.62 9.94 -5.13
N LEU A 185 -8.74 9.95 -6.13
CA LEU A 185 -8.95 9.13 -7.34
C LEU A 185 -9.02 7.63 -6.99
N LEU A 186 -8.04 7.11 -6.25
CA LEU A 186 -8.03 5.69 -5.84
C LEU A 186 -9.28 5.34 -5.00
N MET A 187 -9.69 6.21 -4.07
CA MET A 187 -10.92 6.04 -3.30
C MET A 187 -12.16 6.03 -4.22
N GLY A 188 -12.25 6.98 -5.16
CA GLY A 188 -13.34 7.04 -6.12
C GLY A 188 -13.46 5.79 -6.98
N VAL A 189 -12.33 5.27 -7.47
CA VAL A 189 -12.28 3.99 -8.20
C VAL A 189 -12.80 2.84 -7.32
N SER A 190 -12.38 2.76 -6.06
CA SER A 190 -12.87 1.69 -5.17
C SER A 190 -14.38 1.71 -4.95
N TYR A 191 -14.98 2.90 -4.80
CA TYR A 191 -16.44 3.05 -4.67
C TYR A 191 -17.17 2.78 -5.98
N GLU A 192 -16.60 3.18 -7.12
CA GLU A 192 -17.16 2.88 -8.44
C GLU A 192 -17.24 1.37 -8.70
N LEU A 193 -16.19 0.63 -8.33
CA LEU A 193 -16.18 -0.83 -8.44
C LEU A 193 -17.27 -1.46 -7.55
N SER A 194 -17.38 -1.02 -6.29
CA SER A 194 -18.45 -1.47 -5.39
C SER A 194 -19.85 -1.22 -5.97
N ARG A 195 -20.07 -0.03 -6.55
CA ARG A 195 -21.34 0.33 -7.19
C ARG A 195 -21.67 -0.63 -8.35
N ARG A 196 -20.69 -0.95 -9.19
CA ARG A 196 -20.86 -1.89 -10.32
C ARG A 196 -21.14 -3.32 -9.86
N GLU A 197 -20.58 -3.73 -8.73
CA GLU A 197 -20.84 -5.02 -8.09
C GLU A 197 -22.18 -5.07 -7.36
N GLY A 198 -22.92 -3.95 -7.27
CA GLY A 198 -24.17 -3.86 -6.51
C GLY A 198 -23.96 -3.98 -4.99
N ARG A 199 -22.74 -3.69 -4.49
CA ARG A 199 -22.39 -3.82 -3.06
C ARG A 199 -22.14 -2.44 -2.46
N LEU A 200 -22.66 -2.23 -1.25
CA LEU A 200 -22.24 -1.13 -0.39
C LEU A 200 -21.02 -1.62 0.41
N GLY A 201 -19.87 -0.98 0.22
CA GLY A 201 -18.63 -1.32 0.91
C GLY A 201 -17.88 -0.06 1.33
N GLY A 202 -17.05 -0.20 2.36
CA GLY A 202 -16.14 0.84 2.83
C GLY A 202 -14.75 0.27 3.05
N PRO A 203 -13.78 1.11 3.46
CA PRO A 203 -12.43 0.63 3.65
C PRO A 203 -12.29 -0.19 4.93
N GLU A 204 -11.37 -1.16 4.89
CA GLU A 204 -10.99 -1.99 6.04
C GLU A 204 -10.52 -1.11 7.20
N LYS A 205 -10.89 -1.51 8.42
CA LYS A 205 -10.52 -0.84 9.66
C LYS A 205 -9.44 -1.66 10.39
N PRO A 206 -8.49 -1.01 11.09
CA PRO A 206 -8.40 0.43 11.31
C PRO A 206 -7.70 1.17 10.16
N LEU A 207 -8.17 2.38 9.86
CA LEU A 207 -7.51 3.29 8.93
C LEU A 207 -6.29 3.95 9.56
N SER A 208 -5.25 4.20 8.75
CA SER A 208 -4.16 5.08 9.14
C SER A 208 -4.66 6.50 9.40
N SER A 209 -3.90 7.31 10.14
CA SER A 209 -4.28 8.72 10.42
C SER A 209 -4.45 9.54 9.13
N LEU A 210 -3.60 9.30 8.13
CA LEU A 210 -3.71 9.89 6.79
C LEU A 210 -4.94 9.35 6.04
N GLY A 211 -5.16 8.03 6.08
CA GLY A 211 -6.33 7.40 5.47
C GLY A 211 -7.64 7.95 6.02
N ARG A 212 -7.77 8.06 7.35
CA ARG A 212 -8.97 8.62 8.00
C ARG A 212 -9.25 10.06 7.54
N LYS A 213 -8.23 10.92 7.47
CA LYS A 213 -8.38 12.29 6.98
C LYS A 213 -8.81 12.32 5.52
N ALA A 214 -8.25 11.44 4.70
CA ALA A 214 -8.55 11.37 3.27
C ALA A 214 -10.00 10.90 3.02
N TYR A 215 -10.46 9.86 3.71
CA TYR A 215 -11.85 9.37 3.61
C TYR A 215 -12.88 10.33 4.20
N LEU A 216 -12.53 11.16 5.19
CA LEU A 216 -13.42 12.22 5.71
C LEU A 216 -13.56 13.42 4.76
N ALA A 217 -12.58 13.62 3.89
CA ALA A 217 -12.55 14.73 2.92
C ALA A 217 -13.10 14.33 1.53
N TYR A 218 -13.37 13.04 1.31
CA TYR A 218 -13.99 12.49 0.10
C TYR A 218 -15.49 12.41 0.31
#